data_AF-A0A4Y7MIU3-F1
#
_entry.id   AF-A0A4Y7MIU3-F1
#
_cell.length_a   1.000
_cell.length_b   1.000
_cell.length_c   1.000
_cell.angle_alpha   90.00
_cell.angle_beta   90.00
_cell.angle_gamma   90.00
#
_symmetry.space_group_name_H-M   'P 1'
#
loop_
_entity.id
_entity.type
_entity.pdbx_description
1 polymer ?
#
loop_
_entity_poly.entity_id
_entity_poly.type
_entity_poly.pdbx_seq_one_letter_code
_entity_poly.pdbx_strand_id
1 'polypeptide(L)'
;ESWEDEETESKPVETKTAPTATKKKSSKRLEEKIAEKEKKTKQEAEARRILQEANMTPEERIAEKLRRQKLVEESDFEMAKETFGITGTLPAEGSIDQANPSSKEEFVEFKNNLLKKLQSLSSKAPYNDFIEDLIKDICIGLEVDVLKKVSLTSKSLHEEKLKMVKAATKGGKKGKAKVTLKMDKGVVDNFDDDFGGGDYDDFM
;
A
#
# COMPACT_ATOMS: atom_id res chain seq x y z
N GLU A 1 -4.21 -4.48 -49.89
CA GLU A 1 -2.83 -4.78 -49.44
C GLU A 1 -2.84 -4.89 -47.91
N SER A 2 -2.81 -6.02 -47.24
CA SER A 2 -3.01 -7.45 -47.51
C SER A 2 -3.45 -8.02 -46.16
N TRP A 3 -4.57 -8.73 -46.11
CA TRP A 3 -4.98 -9.84 -45.22
C TRP A 3 -6.48 -10.02 -45.48
N GLU A 4 -6.77 -10.66 -46.61
CA GLU A 4 -7.98 -11.42 -46.82
C GLU A 4 -7.89 -12.69 -45.97
N ASP A 5 -8.97 -13.00 -45.25
CA ASP A 5 -9.30 -14.31 -44.68
C ASP A 5 -10.84 -14.26 -44.52
N GLU A 6 -11.64 -14.67 -45.53
CA GLU A 6 -12.14 -16.04 -45.75
C GLU A 6 -12.71 -16.63 -44.44
N GLU A 7 -14.03 -16.60 -44.21
CA GLU A 7 -15.00 -17.73 -44.31
C GLU A 7 -16.17 -17.26 -43.40
N THR A 8 -17.47 -17.29 -43.69
CA THR A 8 -18.34 -18.42 -44.04
C THR A 8 -19.68 -17.90 -44.55
N GLU A 9 -20.19 -18.57 -45.57
CA GLU A 9 -21.50 -18.46 -46.20
C GLU A 9 -22.65 -18.90 -45.26
N SER A 10 -23.71 -18.08 -45.13
CA SER A 10 -25.10 -18.55 -44.92
C SER A 10 -26.15 -17.42 -45.02
N LYS A 11 -26.98 -17.48 -46.06
CA LYS A 11 -28.34 -16.88 -46.13
C LYS A 11 -29.37 -17.99 -45.79
N PRO A 12 -30.71 -17.76 -45.70
CA PRO A 12 -31.49 -16.53 -45.44
C PRO A 12 -32.58 -16.74 -44.36
N VAL A 13 -33.20 -15.70 -43.78
CA VAL A 13 -34.68 -15.66 -43.58
C VAL A 13 -35.16 -14.20 -43.55
N GLU A 14 -36.11 -13.89 -44.42
CA GLU A 14 -36.86 -12.64 -44.49
C GLU A 14 -37.69 -12.38 -43.23
N THR A 15 -37.72 -11.14 -42.75
CA THR A 15 -38.96 -10.57 -42.19
C THR A 15 -39.04 -9.09 -42.52
N LYS A 16 -40.05 -8.77 -43.32
CA LYS A 16 -40.44 -7.44 -43.75
C LYS A 16 -40.82 -6.59 -42.54
N THR A 17 -40.25 -5.39 -42.41
CA THR A 17 -40.96 -4.15 -42.04
C THR A 17 -40.02 -2.95 -42.23
N ALA A 18 -40.43 -2.01 -43.08
CA ALA A 18 -39.97 -0.61 -43.04
C ALA A 18 -41.19 0.25 -42.64
N PRO A 19 -41.07 1.51 -42.19
CA PRO A 19 -39.88 2.37 -42.15
C PRO A 19 -39.73 3.19 -40.83
N THR A 20 -38.52 3.34 -40.27
CA THR A 20 -38.21 4.51 -39.41
C THR A 20 -36.76 4.96 -39.57
N ALA A 21 -36.44 5.44 -40.77
CA ALA A 21 -35.15 6.03 -41.14
C ALA A 21 -34.90 7.44 -40.54
N THR A 22 -35.37 7.72 -39.33
CA THR A 22 -35.29 9.06 -38.71
C THR A 22 -34.42 9.13 -37.45
N LYS A 23 -34.20 8.02 -36.72
CA LYS A 23 -33.37 8.04 -35.48
C LYS A 23 -31.85 7.92 -35.71
N LYS A 24 -31.40 7.24 -36.78
CA LYS A 24 -29.96 7.13 -37.10
C LYS A 24 -29.36 8.41 -37.70
N LYS A 25 -30.18 9.25 -38.35
CA LYS A 25 -29.72 10.54 -38.89
C LYS A 25 -29.58 11.63 -37.82
N SER A 26 -30.34 11.56 -36.72
CA SER A 26 -30.25 12.53 -35.63
C SER A 26 -29.08 12.25 -34.67
N SER A 27 -28.72 11.00 -34.36
CA SER A 27 -27.52 10.71 -33.52
C SER A 27 -26.21 11.06 -34.24
N LYS A 28 -26.07 10.70 -35.53
CA LYS A 28 -24.90 11.09 -36.33
C LYS A 28 -24.72 12.61 -36.43
N ARG A 29 -25.82 13.36 -36.55
CA ARG A 29 -25.81 14.83 -36.62
C ARG A 29 -25.52 15.50 -35.28
N LEU A 30 -25.76 14.81 -34.16
CA LEU A 30 -25.40 15.26 -32.81
C LEU A 30 -23.94 14.95 -32.49
N GLU A 31 -23.44 13.76 -32.86
CA GLU A 31 -22.02 13.36 -32.75
C GLU A 31 -21.12 14.28 -33.58
N GLU A 32 -21.52 14.63 -34.80
CA GLU A 32 -20.80 15.58 -35.67
C GLU A 32 -20.75 16.99 -35.05
N LYS A 33 -21.84 17.42 -34.42
CA LYS A 33 -21.93 18.73 -33.74
C LYS A 33 -21.13 18.77 -32.42
N ILE A 34 -20.98 17.64 -31.74
CA ILE A 34 -20.13 17.50 -30.55
C ILE A 34 -18.66 17.50 -30.96
N ALA A 35 -18.30 16.76 -32.02
CA ALA A 35 -16.94 16.73 -32.55
C ALA A 35 -16.49 18.10 -33.10
N GLU A 36 -17.38 18.85 -33.75
CA GLU A 36 -17.10 20.21 -34.22
C GLU A 36 -16.94 21.21 -33.07
N LYS A 37 -17.79 21.11 -32.03
CA LYS A 37 -17.67 21.95 -30.83
C LYS A 37 -16.40 21.64 -30.04
N GLU A 38 -16.01 20.37 -29.93
CA GLU A 38 -14.77 19.94 -29.28
C GLU A 38 -13.53 20.35 -30.06
N LYS A 39 -13.57 20.28 -31.40
CA LYS A 39 -12.49 20.83 -32.24
C LYS A 39 -12.36 22.33 -32.07
N LYS A 40 -13.48 23.06 -31.99
CA LYS A 40 -13.48 24.51 -31.78
C LYS A 40 -12.98 24.90 -30.39
N THR A 41 -13.37 24.18 -29.33
CA THR A 41 -12.83 24.43 -27.98
C THR A 41 -11.36 24.06 -27.87
N LYS A 42 -10.90 23.01 -28.57
CA LYS A 42 -9.48 22.67 -28.67
C LYS A 42 -8.69 23.75 -29.41
N GLN A 43 -9.20 24.23 -30.54
CA GLN A 43 -8.57 25.32 -31.31
C GLN A 43 -8.55 26.64 -30.53
N GLU A 44 -9.60 26.95 -29.77
CA GLU A 44 -9.64 28.15 -28.92
C GLU A 44 -8.71 28.02 -27.70
N ALA A 45 -8.62 26.85 -27.09
CA ALA A 45 -7.66 26.58 -26.02
C ALA A 45 -6.22 26.64 -26.53
N GLU A 46 -5.95 26.12 -27.73
CA GLU A 46 -4.65 26.17 -28.39
C GLU A 46 -4.28 27.61 -28.77
N ALA A 47 -5.21 28.37 -29.37
CA ALA A 47 -5.02 29.79 -29.66
C ALA A 47 -4.80 30.61 -28.38
N ARG A 48 -5.53 30.30 -27.30
CA ARG A 48 -5.35 30.94 -25.99
C ARG A 48 -4.00 30.60 -25.37
N ARG A 49 -3.52 29.35 -25.51
CA ARG A 49 -2.18 28.95 -25.07
C ARG A 49 -1.09 29.65 -25.88
N ILE A 50 -1.24 29.74 -27.21
CA ILE A 50 -0.30 30.44 -28.09
C ILE A 50 -0.26 31.94 -27.76
N LEU A 51 -1.41 32.57 -27.49
CA LEU A 51 -1.48 33.99 -27.12
C LEU A 51 -0.88 34.23 -25.73
N GLN A 52 -1.09 33.31 -24.79
CA GLN A 52 -0.50 33.38 -23.45
C GLN A 52 1.01 33.22 -23.53
N GLU A 53 1.50 32.24 -24.29
CA GLU A 53 2.91 31.98 -24.55
C GLU A 53 3.57 33.12 -25.31
N ALA A 54 2.86 33.81 -26.23
CA ALA A 54 3.32 35.00 -26.96
C ALA A 54 3.48 36.24 -26.07
N ASN A 55 2.72 36.32 -24.97
CA ASN A 55 2.74 37.45 -24.04
C ASN A 55 3.71 37.24 -22.85
N MET A 56 4.37 36.08 -22.77
CA MET A 56 5.41 35.82 -21.77
C MET A 56 6.70 36.53 -22.15
N THR A 57 7.31 37.18 -21.16
CA THR A 57 8.63 37.79 -21.32
C THR A 57 9.70 36.73 -21.64
N PRO A 58 10.82 37.10 -22.31
CA PRO A 58 11.88 36.14 -22.64
C PRO A 58 12.46 35.42 -21.41
N GLU A 59 12.46 36.05 -20.23
CA GLU A 59 12.87 35.41 -18.98
C GLU A 59 11.86 34.37 -18.49
N GLU A 60 10.56 34.67 -18.56
CA GLU A 60 9.52 33.73 -18.15
C GLU A 60 9.45 32.50 -19.07
N ARG A 61 9.73 32.66 -20.38
CA ARG A 61 9.84 31.53 -21.30
C ARG A 61 10.98 30.57 -20.95
N ILE A 62 12.12 31.10 -20.48
CA ILE A 62 13.25 30.28 -20.06
C ILE A 62 12.88 29.53 -18.78
N ALA A 63 12.21 30.18 -17.83
CA ALA A 63 11.75 29.55 -16.59
C ALA A 63 10.68 28.48 -16.81
N GLU A 64 9.71 28.73 -17.68
CA GLU A 64 8.67 27.76 -18.04
C GLU A 64 9.27 26.56 -18.79
N LYS A 65 10.22 26.81 -19.71
CA LYS A 65 10.97 25.76 -20.41
C LYS A 65 11.78 24.92 -19.43
N LEU A 66 12.47 25.53 -18.47
CA LEU A 66 13.21 24.82 -17.42
C LEU A 66 12.28 23.97 -16.56
N ARG A 67 11.12 24.50 -16.17
CA ARG A 67 10.13 23.78 -15.37
C ARG A 67 9.56 22.59 -16.14
N ARG A 68 9.25 22.76 -17.42
CA ARG A 68 8.77 21.68 -18.29
C ARG A 68 9.87 20.65 -18.52
N GLN A 69 11.11 21.07 -18.66
CA GLN A 69 12.27 20.18 -18.79
C GLN A 69 12.43 19.32 -17.54
N LYS A 70 12.34 19.90 -16.33
CA LYS A 70 12.38 19.15 -15.07
C LYS A 70 11.26 18.13 -14.95
N LEU A 71 10.03 18.53 -15.30
CA LEU A 71 8.89 17.61 -15.25
C LEU A 71 9.06 16.41 -16.18
N VAL A 72 9.62 16.64 -17.37
CA VAL A 72 9.93 15.58 -18.33
C VAL A 72 11.07 14.72 -17.81
N GLU A 73 12.14 15.32 -17.30
CA GLU A 73 13.28 14.61 -16.71
C GLU A 73 12.87 13.73 -15.52
N GLU A 74 11.99 14.22 -14.64
CA GLU A 74 11.45 13.44 -13.51
C GLU A 74 10.63 12.23 -13.99
N SER A 75 9.76 12.43 -14.98
CA SER A 75 8.97 11.36 -15.58
C SER A 75 9.85 10.33 -16.30
N ASP A 76 10.83 10.79 -17.08
CA ASP A 76 11.77 9.94 -17.82
C ASP A 76 12.69 9.19 -16.85
N PHE A 77 13.07 9.81 -15.74
CA PHE A 77 13.86 9.18 -14.67
C PHE A 77 13.08 8.08 -13.96
N GLU A 78 11.80 8.30 -13.66
CA GLU A 78 10.92 7.27 -13.09
C GLU A 78 10.72 6.10 -14.07
N MET A 79 10.46 6.39 -15.35
CA MET A 79 10.34 5.38 -16.40
C MET A 79 11.66 4.62 -16.63
N ALA A 80 12.80 5.30 -16.58
CA ALA A 80 14.11 4.68 -16.68
C ALA A 80 14.41 3.78 -15.47
N LYS A 81 14.05 4.19 -14.25
CA LYS A 81 14.16 3.34 -13.05
C LYS A 81 13.39 2.03 -13.20
N GLU A 82 12.20 2.08 -13.79
CA GLU A 82 11.40 0.88 -14.07
C GLU A 82 11.99 0.04 -15.21
N THR A 83 12.37 0.67 -16.33
CA THR A 83 12.87 -0.01 -17.53
C THR A 83 14.22 -0.70 -17.30
N PHE A 84 15.12 -0.06 -16.55
CA PHE A 84 16.43 -0.60 -16.20
C PHE A 84 16.41 -1.47 -14.93
N GLY A 85 15.23 -1.75 -14.35
CA GLY A 85 15.12 -2.63 -13.18
C GLY A 85 15.86 -2.13 -11.94
N ILE A 86 16.08 -0.81 -11.86
CA ILE A 86 16.75 -0.13 -10.74
C ILE A 86 15.88 -0.21 -9.46
N THR A 87 14.60 -0.57 -9.59
CA THR A 87 13.71 -0.87 -8.48
C THR A 87 14.07 -2.16 -7.72
N GLY A 88 15.00 -2.99 -8.23
CA GLY A 88 15.32 -4.28 -7.59
C GLY A 88 16.77 -4.76 -7.58
N THR A 89 17.73 -4.13 -8.28
CA THR A 89 19.09 -4.71 -8.42
C THR A 89 20.29 -3.77 -8.40
N LEU A 90 20.10 -2.44 -8.37
CA LEU A 90 21.13 -1.51 -7.90
C LEU A 90 20.90 -1.27 -6.40
N PRO A 91 21.93 -0.92 -5.61
CA PRO A 91 21.73 -0.62 -4.20
C PRO A 91 20.80 0.59 -4.14
N ALA A 92 19.53 0.30 -3.92
CA ALA A 92 18.50 1.30 -3.80
C ALA A 92 18.96 2.29 -2.74
N GLU A 93 18.69 3.57 -2.95
CA GLU A 93 18.67 4.51 -1.85
C GLU A 93 17.76 3.90 -0.75
N GLY A 94 18.35 3.50 0.38
CA GLY A 94 17.68 2.67 1.41
C GLY A 94 18.11 1.19 1.49
N SER A 95 19.08 0.72 0.69
CA SER A 95 19.70 -0.60 0.83
C SER A 95 20.42 -0.71 2.17
N ILE A 96 20.28 -1.86 2.85
CA ILE A 96 20.87 -2.10 4.17
C ILE A 96 22.40 -1.91 4.13
N ASP A 97 23.04 -2.32 3.04
CA ASP A 97 24.51 -2.30 2.91
C ASP A 97 25.10 -0.90 2.74
N GLN A 98 24.30 0.08 2.30
CA GLN A 98 24.72 1.47 2.10
C GLN A 98 24.10 2.44 3.10
N ALA A 99 23.28 1.95 4.02
CA ALA A 99 22.58 2.79 4.98
C ALA A 99 23.56 3.42 5.99
N ASN A 100 23.47 4.74 6.13
CA ASN A 100 24.19 5.51 7.15
C ASN A 100 23.22 6.47 7.86
N PRO A 101 22.28 5.95 8.66
CA PRO A 101 21.25 6.75 9.30
C PRO A 101 21.85 7.72 10.32
N SER A 102 21.38 8.96 10.30
CA SER A 102 21.87 10.06 11.15
C SER A 102 20.73 10.73 11.93
N SER A 103 19.51 10.75 11.38
CA SER A 103 18.31 11.25 12.04
C SER A 103 17.48 10.13 12.67
N LYS A 104 16.63 10.48 13.64
CA LYS A 104 15.76 9.49 14.31
C LYS A 104 14.82 8.82 13.31
N GLU A 105 14.32 9.58 12.35
CA GLU A 105 13.45 9.14 11.27
C GLU A 105 14.18 8.14 10.35
N GLU A 106 15.43 8.43 9.97
CA GLU A 106 16.27 7.50 9.20
C GLU A 106 16.55 6.20 9.96
N PHE A 107 16.76 6.25 11.27
CA PHE A 107 16.92 5.04 12.09
C PHE A 107 15.65 4.19 12.13
N VAL A 108 14.46 4.80 12.06
CA VAL A 108 13.19 4.07 11.97
C VAL A 108 13.07 3.37 10.61
N GLU A 109 13.42 4.05 9.52
CA GLU A 109 13.42 3.46 8.19
C GLU A 109 14.43 2.31 8.07
N PHE A 110 15.66 2.52 8.55
CA PHE A 110 16.71 1.49 8.57
C PHE A 110 16.28 0.27 9.39
N LYS A 111 15.68 0.47 10.57
CA LYS A 111 15.09 -0.61 11.37
C LYS A 111 14.05 -1.40 10.57
N ASN A 112 13.16 -0.73 9.83
CA ASN A 112 12.13 -1.40 9.05
C ASN A 112 12.73 -2.25 7.92
N ASN A 113 13.77 -1.76 7.26
CA ASN A 113 14.47 -2.50 6.20
C ASN A 113 15.20 -3.73 6.77
N LEU A 114 15.90 -3.58 7.91
CA LEU A 114 16.49 -4.71 8.64
C LEU A 114 15.43 -5.75 9.03
N LEU A 115 14.31 -5.31 9.59
CA LEU A 115 13.24 -6.20 10.04
C LEU A 115 12.65 -6.99 8.88
N LYS A 116 12.37 -6.36 7.73
CA LYS A 116 11.92 -7.05 6.50
C LYS A 116 12.93 -8.12 6.07
N LYS A 117 14.23 -7.79 6.08
CA LYS A 117 15.28 -8.73 5.68
C LYS A 117 15.37 -9.90 6.66
N LEU A 118 15.41 -9.66 7.95
CA LEU A 118 15.47 -10.71 8.98
C LEU A 118 14.23 -11.62 8.92
N GLN A 119 13.03 -11.04 8.81
CA GLN A 119 11.79 -11.81 8.68
C GLN A 119 11.77 -12.70 7.44
N SER A 120 12.35 -12.26 6.31
CA SER A 120 12.47 -13.10 5.10
C SER A 120 13.30 -14.37 5.33
N LEU A 121 14.19 -14.37 6.34
CA LEU A 121 15.04 -15.49 6.71
C LEU A 121 14.43 -16.37 7.81
N SER A 122 13.30 -15.98 8.39
CA SER A 122 12.71 -16.63 9.57
C SER A 122 12.33 -18.11 9.39
N SER A 123 12.14 -18.56 8.15
CA SER A 123 11.84 -19.96 7.81
C SER A 123 13.08 -20.85 7.70
N LYS A 124 14.28 -20.28 7.74
CA LYS A 124 15.53 -21.03 7.59
C LYS A 124 15.86 -21.74 8.91
N ALA A 125 16.29 -23.00 8.82
CA ALA A 125 16.64 -23.81 9.99
C ALA A 125 17.59 -23.13 10.99
N PRO A 126 18.69 -22.47 10.57
CA PRO A 126 19.63 -21.83 11.51
C PRO A 126 19.16 -20.46 12.03
N TYR A 127 17.94 -20.00 11.70
CA TYR A 127 17.52 -18.63 12.01
C TYR A 127 17.45 -18.34 13.51
N ASN A 128 17.00 -19.29 14.32
CA ASN A 128 16.86 -19.08 15.77
C ASN A 128 18.23 -18.87 16.43
N ASP A 129 19.19 -19.76 16.15
CA ASP A 129 20.57 -19.65 16.67
C ASP A 129 21.23 -18.35 16.19
N PHE A 130 21.07 -18.02 14.91
CA PHE A 130 21.55 -16.77 14.35
C PHE A 130 21.01 -15.53 15.08
N ILE A 131 19.72 -15.50 15.41
CA ILE A 131 19.12 -14.36 16.11
C ILE A 131 19.64 -14.25 17.55
N GLU A 132 19.84 -15.36 18.25
CA GLU A 132 20.40 -15.34 19.60
C GLU A 132 21.80 -14.73 19.62
N ASP A 133 22.66 -15.13 18.69
CA ASP A 133 24.03 -14.63 18.61
C ASP A 133 24.09 -13.18 18.10
N LEU A 134 23.29 -12.84 17.08
CA LEU A 134 23.17 -11.46 16.58
C LEU A 134 22.76 -10.48 17.70
N ILE A 135 21.79 -10.84 18.55
CA ILE A 135 21.37 -9.98 19.66
C ILE A 135 22.51 -9.79 20.66
N LYS A 136 23.26 -10.85 21.00
CA LYS A 136 24.42 -10.75 21.91
C LYS A 136 25.48 -9.81 21.32
N ASP A 137 25.84 -10.01 20.06
CA ASP A 137 26.90 -9.26 19.38
C ASP A 137 26.56 -7.78 19.24
N ILE A 138 25.31 -7.42 18.93
CA ILE A 138 24.89 -6.01 18.86
C ILE A 138 24.82 -5.38 20.25
N CYS A 139 24.46 -6.14 21.28
CA CYS A 139 24.28 -5.62 22.63
C CYS A 139 25.59 -5.47 23.43
N ILE A 140 26.68 -6.12 23.00
CA ILE A 140 27.94 -6.17 23.77
C ILE A 140 28.56 -4.80 24.04
N GLY A 141 28.36 -3.84 23.12
CA GLY A 141 28.88 -2.47 23.24
C GLY A 141 27.94 -1.47 23.92
N LEU A 142 26.75 -1.90 24.35
CA LEU A 142 25.77 -1.01 24.98
C LEU A 142 26.12 -0.71 26.44
N GLU A 143 25.78 0.49 26.90
CA GLU A 143 25.87 0.85 28.32
C GLU A 143 24.94 -0.03 29.17
N VAL A 144 25.33 -0.24 30.44
CA VAL A 144 24.62 -1.13 31.37
C VAL A 144 23.14 -0.75 31.53
N ASP A 145 22.83 0.54 31.60
CA ASP A 145 21.45 1.02 31.73
C ASP A 145 20.60 0.76 30.49
N VAL A 146 21.21 0.88 29.30
CA VAL A 146 20.55 0.58 28.03
C VAL A 146 20.34 -0.92 27.90
N LEU A 147 21.35 -1.74 28.22
CA LEU A 147 21.26 -3.19 28.21
C LEU A 147 20.18 -3.70 29.18
N LYS A 148 20.06 -3.09 30.36
CA LYS A 148 18.99 -3.39 31.32
C LYS A 148 17.60 -3.13 30.72
N LYS A 149 17.42 -2.02 29.99
CA LYS A 149 16.16 -1.72 29.30
C LYS A 149 15.84 -2.77 28.22
N VAL A 150 16.83 -3.14 27.40
CA VAL A 150 16.67 -4.18 26.35
C VAL A 150 16.28 -5.52 26.97
N SER A 151 16.94 -5.93 28.06
CA SER A 151 16.63 -7.17 28.80
C SER A 151 15.19 -7.19 29.32
N LEU A 152 14.73 -6.08 29.91
CA LEU A 152 13.35 -5.96 30.39
C LEU A 152 12.33 -6.04 29.25
N THR A 153 12.59 -5.39 28.11
CA THR A 153 11.73 -5.47 26.92
C THR A 153 11.64 -6.91 26.40
N SER A 154 12.76 -7.63 26.33
CA SER A 154 12.80 -9.03 25.90
C SER A 154 12.03 -9.95 26.86
N LYS A 155 12.21 -9.78 28.17
CA LYS A 155 11.48 -10.53 29.19
C LYS A 155 9.97 -10.30 29.10
N SER A 156 9.55 -9.04 28.93
CA SER A 156 8.14 -8.68 28.77
C SER A 156 7.52 -9.35 27.53
N LEU A 157 8.24 -9.37 26.40
CA LEU A 157 7.80 -10.05 25.17
C LEU A 157 7.69 -11.57 25.35
N HIS A 158 8.63 -12.18 26.08
CA HIS A 158 8.57 -13.60 26.41
C HIS A 158 7.32 -13.94 27.25
N GLU A 159 7.04 -13.15 28.30
CA GLU A 159 5.85 -13.32 29.13
C GLU A 159 4.56 -13.16 28.32
N GLU A 160 4.51 -12.19 27.40
CA GLU A 160 3.37 -11.99 26.48
C GLU A 160 3.17 -13.20 25.57
N LYS A 161 4.23 -13.70 24.92
CA LYS A 161 4.15 -14.91 24.09
C LYS A 161 3.69 -16.13 24.90
N LEU A 162 4.18 -16.30 26.12
CA LEU A 162 3.76 -17.40 26.99
C LEU A 162 2.27 -17.32 27.34
N LYS A 163 1.75 -16.12 27.60
CA LYS A 163 0.30 -15.89 27.81
C LYS A 163 -0.51 -16.24 26.56
N MET A 164 -0.07 -15.82 25.37
CA MET A 164 -0.75 -16.14 24.10
C MET A 164 -0.80 -17.65 23.85
N VAL A 165 0.30 -18.37 24.08
CA VAL A 165 0.35 -19.84 23.93
C VAL A 165 -0.63 -20.50 24.91
N LYS A 166 -0.61 -20.11 26.18
CA LYS A 166 -1.53 -20.64 27.20
C LYS A 166 -3.00 -20.37 26.86
N ALA A 167 -3.33 -19.18 26.36
CA ALA A 167 -4.69 -18.82 25.93
C ALA A 167 -5.15 -19.65 24.73
N ALA A 168 -4.28 -19.86 23.73
CA ALA A 168 -4.57 -20.69 22.58
C ALA A 168 -4.84 -22.16 22.96
N THR A 169 -4.10 -22.70 23.93
CA THR A 169 -4.30 -24.08 24.41
C THR A 169 -5.54 -24.28 25.29
N LYS A 170 -6.10 -23.22 25.91
CA LYS A 170 -7.28 -23.30 26.78
C LYS A 170 -8.62 -23.17 26.05
N GLY A 171 -8.65 -22.76 24.77
CA GLY A 171 -9.87 -22.51 23.98
C GLY A 171 -10.60 -23.74 23.42
N GLY A 172 -10.21 -24.96 23.81
CA GLY A 172 -10.68 -26.22 23.20
C GLY A 172 -11.86 -26.92 23.88
N LYS A 173 -12.78 -26.23 24.57
CA LYS A 173 -13.99 -26.87 25.14
C LYS A 173 -15.28 -26.19 24.63
N LYS A 174 -16.07 -26.98 23.90
CA LYS A 174 -17.37 -26.66 23.27
C LYS A 174 -18.31 -25.87 24.20
N GLY A 175 -18.79 -24.73 23.71
CA GLY A 175 -19.97 -24.05 24.21
C GLY A 175 -20.61 -23.22 23.10
N LYS A 176 -21.69 -23.73 22.48
CA LYS A 176 -22.52 -22.95 21.57
C LYS A 176 -23.22 -21.86 22.38
N ALA A 177 -22.61 -20.69 22.52
CA ALA A 177 -23.27 -19.50 23.07
C ALA A 177 -23.64 -18.58 21.92
N LYS A 178 -24.94 -18.58 21.60
CA LYS A 178 -25.59 -17.65 20.67
C LYS A 178 -25.42 -16.22 21.20
N VAL A 179 -24.58 -15.42 20.54
CA VAL A 179 -24.41 -13.99 20.84
C VAL A 179 -25.72 -13.27 20.49
N THR A 180 -26.47 -12.87 21.52
CA THR A 180 -27.53 -11.87 21.38
C THR A 180 -26.91 -10.53 21.77
N LEU A 181 -26.69 -9.65 20.79
CA LEU A 181 -26.35 -8.25 21.07
C LEU A 181 -27.53 -7.59 21.79
N LYS A 182 -27.32 -7.12 23.01
CA LYS A 182 -28.10 -6.03 23.60
C LYS A 182 -27.15 -4.87 23.85
N MET A 183 -27.32 -3.86 23.00
CA MET A 183 -26.67 -2.57 23.11
C MET A 183 -27.47 -1.69 24.07
N ASP A 184 -26.72 -0.94 24.88
CA ASP A 184 -27.11 0.29 25.57
C ASP A 184 -28.02 0.18 26.81
N LYS A 185 -27.45 0.49 27.98
CA LYS A 185 -27.77 1.72 28.76
C LYS A 185 -27.51 1.52 30.26
N GLY A 186 -26.70 2.41 30.83
CA GLY A 186 -26.82 2.80 32.24
C GLY A 186 -25.79 2.22 33.19
N VAL A 187 -24.73 2.98 33.40
CA VAL A 187 -24.02 3.05 34.68
C VAL A 187 -25.04 3.45 35.75
N VAL A 188 -25.43 2.53 36.64
CA VAL A 188 -25.86 2.83 38.01
C VAL A 188 -25.59 1.60 38.87
N ASP A 189 -24.61 1.75 39.77
CA ASP A 189 -24.61 1.34 41.17
C ASP A 189 -25.49 0.15 41.59
N ASN A 190 -24.86 -0.92 42.06
CA ASN A 190 -25.41 -1.83 43.08
C ASN A 190 -24.22 -2.48 43.82
N PHE A 191 -23.81 -1.81 44.90
CA PHE A 191 -23.36 -2.46 46.12
C PHE A 191 -24.34 -3.59 46.49
N ASP A 192 -23.85 -4.81 46.71
CA ASP A 192 -23.99 -5.48 48.01
C ASP A 192 -23.17 -6.78 48.06
N ASP A 193 -22.62 -7.03 49.24
CA ASP A 193 -21.88 -8.21 49.69
C ASP A 193 -22.60 -9.55 49.43
N ASP A 194 -21.85 -10.59 49.04
CA ASP A 194 -22.08 -11.93 49.59
C ASP A 194 -20.81 -12.80 49.52
N PHE A 195 -20.12 -12.80 50.66
CA PHE A 195 -19.58 -13.98 51.36
C PHE A 195 -19.40 -15.31 50.59
N GLY A 196 -18.19 -15.87 50.69
CA GLY A 196 -18.03 -17.30 50.97
C GLY A 196 -17.20 -18.12 49.99
N GLY A 197 -16.10 -18.70 50.49
CA GLY A 197 -15.50 -19.91 49.93
C GLY A 197 -14.03 -19.77 49.60
N GLY A 198 -13.18 -19.99 50.59
CA GLY A 198 -11.74 -20.13 50.39
C GLY A 198 -11.39 -21.42 49.66
N ASP A 199 -10.30 -21.36 48.90
CA ASP A 199 -9.48 -22.52 48.56
C ASP A 199 -8.02 -22.09 48.69
N TYR A 200 -7.56 -22.11 49.95
CA TYR A 200 -6.17 -22.35 50.29
C TYR A 200 -5.99 -23.87 50.29
N ASP A 201 -5.50 -24.45 49.19
CA ASP A 201 -4.67 -25.66 49.17
C ASP A 201 -4.48 -26.15 47.73
N ASP A 202 -3.37 -25.78 47.08
CA ASP A 202 -2.77 -26.67 46.08
C ASP A 202 -1.27 -26.42 45.91
N PHE A 203 -0.53 -26.59 47.02
CA PHE A 203 0.91 -26.81 47.00
C PHE A 203 1.17 -28.31 47.13
N MET A 204 1.34 -29.00 45.99
CA MET A 204 2.18 -30.20 45.82
C MET A 204 2.74 -30.27 44.40
#